data_AF-A0A1H7WPW0-F1
#
_entry.id   AF-A0A1H7WPW0-F1
#
_cell.length_a   1.000
_cell.length_b   1.000
_cell.length_c   1.000
_cell.angle_alpha   90.00
_cell.angle_beta   90.00
_cell.angle_gamma   90.00
#
_symmetry.space_group_name_H-M   'P 1'
#
loop_
_entity.id
_entity.type
_entity.pdbx_description
1 polymer ?
#
loop_
_entity_poly.entity_id
_entity_poly.type
_entity_poly.pdbx_seq_one_letter_code
_entity_poly.pdbx_strand_id
1 'polypeptide(L)'
;MGGLSIWHWIVVLIVLGIPVAIGLIVWLVIRATKRQVPAGTQAHCQMMVPHATPEQRLNALQDLYAKGLINEAEYTAQRTAILQAI
;
A
#
# COMPACT_ATOMS: atom_id res chain seq x y z
N MET A 1 27.40 -9.95 -39.63
CA MET A 1 26.36 -8.90 -39.76
C MET A 1 25.38 -9.11 -38.63
N GLY A 2 25.63 -8.39 -37.54
CA GLY A 2 24.96 -8.56 -36.25
C GLY A 2 23.51 -8.14 -36.34
N GLY A 3 22.64 -9.09 -36.64
CA GLY A 3 21.21 -8.90 -36.44
C GLY A 3 20.93 -9.17 -34.98
N LEU A 4 20.81 -8.11 -34.16
CA LEU A 4 19.99 -8.16 -32.96
C LEU A 4 18.59 -8.58 -33.42
N SER A 5 18.35 -9.89 -33.43
CA SER A 5 17.17 -10.52 -34.00
C SER A 5 15.95 -9.87 -33.36
N ILE A 6 14.96 -9.47 -34.16
CA ILE A 6 13.67 -8.88 -33.73
C ILE A 6 13.09 -9.59 -32.48
N TRP A 7 13.39 -10.87 -32.34
CA TRP A 7 13.13 -11.68 -31.17
C TRP A 7 13.54 -11.06 -29.83
N HIS A 8 14.75 -10.48 -29.73
CA HIS A 8 15.21 -9.82 -28.50
C HIS A 8 14.36 -8.59 -28.18
N TRP A 9 13.96 -7.81 -29.20
CA TRP A 9 13.07 -6.67 -29.01
C TRP A 9 11.68 -7.09 -28.53
N ILE A 10 11.15 -8.20 -29.05
CA ILE A 10 9.89 -8.79 -28.57
C ILE A 10 10.00 -9.21 -27.11
N VAL A 11 11.08 -9.91 -26.74
CA VAL A 11 11.30 -10.34 -25.34
C VAL A 11 11.45 -9.13 -24.42
N VAL A 12 12.21 -8.10 -24.81
CA VAL A 12 12.35 -6.86 -24.02
C VAL A 12 11.00 -6.15 -23.85
N LEU A 13 10.19 -6.07 -24.92
CA LEU A 13 8.85 -5.48 -24.83
C LEU A 13 7.93 -6.24 -23.88
N ILE A 14 8.00 -7.56 -23.84
CA ILE A 14 7.20 -8.37 -22.91
C ILE A 14 7.70 -8.19 -21.48
N VAL A 15 9.02 -8.31 -21.26
CA VAL A 15 9.66 -8.20 -19.94
C VAL A 15 9.48 -6.81 -19.34
N LEU A 16 9.49 -5.75 -20.16
CA LEU A 16 9.27 -4.37 -19.70
C LEU A 16 7.79 -4.00 -19.69
N GLY A 17 7.02 -4.46 -20.67
CA GLY A 17 5.61 -4.11 -20.86
C GLY A 17 4.72 -4.68 -19.77
N ILE A 18 4.93 -5.94 -19.37
CA ILE A 18 4.16 -6.58 -18.29
C ILE A 18 4.27 -5.81 -16.96
N PRO A 19 5.47 -5.55 -16.40
CA PRO A 19 5.57 -4.82 -15.13
C PRO A 19 5.08 -3.38 -15.24
N VAL A 20 5.28 -2.70 -16.38
CA VAL A 20 4.74 -1.34 -16.60
C VAL A 20 3.20 -1.37 -16.62
N ALA A 21 2.59 -2.34 -17.29
CA ALA A 21 1.14 -2.49 -17.32
C ALA A 21 0.57 -2.78 -15.94
N ILE A 22 1.19 -3.69 -15.18
CA ILE A 22 0.81 -3.98 -13.79
C ILE A 22 0.95 -2.72 -12.93
N GLY A 23 2.06 -1.99 -13.07
CA GLY A 23 2.29 -0.74 -12.36
C GLY A 23 1.23 0.33 -12.68
N LEU A 24 0.83 0.47 -13.94
CA LEU A 24 -0.24 1.39 -14.36
C LEU A 24 -1.61 0.98 -13.81
N ILE A 25 -1.92 -0.31 -13.79
CA ILE A 25 -3.17 -0.83 -13.22
C ILE A 25 -3.22 -0.53 -11.71
N VAL A 26 -2.15 -0.87 -10.99
CA VAL A 26 -2.04 -0.58 -9.55
C VAL A 26 -2.13 0.92 -9.29
N TRP A 27 -1.43 1.73 -10.09
CA TRP A 27 -1.49 3.19 -10.00
C TRP A 27 -2.89 3.74 -10.26
N LEU A 28 -3.62 3.20 -11.25
CA LEU A 28 -5.00 3.58 -11.53
C LEU A 28 -5.94 3.21 -10.39
N VAL A 29 -5.78 2.03 -9.79
CA VAL A 29 -6.56 1.62 -8.61
C VAL A 29 -6.29 2.57 -7.44
N ILE A 30 -5.02 2.86 -7.13
CA ILE A 30 -4.64 3.81 -6.07
C ILE A 30 -5.15 5.22 -6.39
N ARG A 31 -5.11 5.65 -7.65
CA ARG A 31 -5.58 6.96 -8.08
C ARG A 31 -7.11 7.07 -8.01
N ALA A 32 -7.82 6.00 -8.33
CA ALA A 32 -9.27 5.94 -8.23
C ALA A 32 -9.72 5.98 -6.75
N THR A 33 -9.04 5.25 -5.86
CA THR A 33 -9.32 5.32 -4.42
C THR A 33 -8.92 6.68 -3.83
N LYS A 34 -7.82 7.28 -4.29
CA LYS A 34 -7.42 8.64 -3.89
C LYS A 34 -8.32 9.75 -4.43
N ARG A 35 -9.16 9.53 -5.45
CA ARG A 35 -10.13 10.55 -5.90
C ARG A 35 -11.36 10.68 -4.98
N GLN A 36 -11.55 9.73 -4.07
CA GLN A 36 -12.56 9.83 -3.00
C GLN A 36 -12.01 10.45 -1.71
N VAL A 37 -10.69 10.70 -1.63
CA VAL A 37 -10.09 11.54 -0.58
C VAL A 37 -9.74 12.89 -1.21
N PRO A 38 -10.16 14.04 -0.65
CA PRO A 38 -9.90 15.32 -1.27
C PRO A 38 -8.41 15.50 -1.56
N ALA A 39 -8.12 15.80 -2.83
CA ALA A 39 -6.81 16.18 -3.30
C ALA A 39 -6.38 17.47 -2.58
N GLY A 40 -5.61 17.31 -1.50
CA GLY A 40 -5.17 18.43 -0.69
C GLY A 40 -4.05 18.10 0.28
N THR A 41 -3.19 17.10 0.04
CA THR A 41 -1.96 16.94 0.85
C THR A 41 -0.87 16.14 0.12
N GLN A 42 -0.37 16.64 -1.01
CA GLN A 42 0.94 16.20 -1.53
C GLN A 42 1.76 17.39 -2.04
N ALA A 43 2.07 18.30 -1.13
CA ALA A 43 3.24 19.17 -1.21
C ALA A 43 3.57 19.60 0.22
N HIS A 44 4.75 19.22 0.72
CA HIS A 44 5.27 19.55 2.05
C HIS A 44 4.45 19.01 3.24
N CYS A 45 4.93 17.93 3.86
CA CYS A 45 4.99 17.76 5.32
C CYS A 45 5.82 16.50 5.62
N GLN A 46 7.12 16.70 5.81
CA GLN A 46 7.78 16.01 6.91
C GLN A 46 6.99 16.35 8.19
N MET A 47 6.88 15.40 9.12
CA MET A 47 6.31 15.58 10.47
C MET A 47 4.80 15.80 10.57
N MET A 48 4.05 14.70 10.58
CA MET A 48 3.17 14.34 11.70
C MET A 48 2.48 13.04 11.29
N VAL A 49 2.97 11.93 11.84
CA VAL A 49 2.07 10.82 12.18
C VAL A 49 1.00 11.52 13.03
N PRO A 50 -0.26 11.66 12.59
CA PRO A 50 -1.30 12.03 13.53
C PRO A 50 -1.13 11.02 14.64
N HIS A 51 -0.92 11.48 15.88
CA HIS A 51 -0.93 10.61 17.04
C HIS A 51 -2.34 10.02 17.03
N ALA A 52 -2.54 8.96 16.24
CA ALA A 52 -3.81 8.30 16.08
C ALA A 52 -4.17 7.95 17.50
N THR A 53 -5.31 8.47 17.95
CA THR A 53 -5.71 8.28 19.33
C THR A 53 -5.68 6.78 19.61
N PRO A 54 -5.37 6.35 20.83
CA PRO A 54 -5.30 4.93 21.12
C PRO A 54 -6.57 4.18 20.65
N GLU A 55 -7.72 4.85 20.71
CA GLU A 55 -9.01 4.40 20.16
C GLU A 55 -8.99 4.18 18.64
N GLN A 56 -8.44 5.11 17.85
CA GLN A 56 -8.29 4.94 16.40
C GLN A 56 -7.37 3.76 16.05
N ARG A 57 -6.30 3.55 16.82
CA ARG A 57 -5.39 2.41 16.64
C ARG A 57 -6.07 1.08 16.96
N LEU A 58 -6.87 1.03 18.02
CA LEU A 58 -7.66 -0.15 18.38
C LEU A 58 -8.72 -0.48 17.32
N ASN A 59 -9.39 0.52 16.75
CA ASN A 59 -10.37 0.31 15.69
C ASN A 59 -9.71 -0.21 14.40
N ALA A 60 -8.56 0.36 14.02
CA ALA A 60 -7.78 -0.16 12.89
C ALA A 60 -7.32 -1.61 13.12
N LEU A 61 -6.91 -1.96 14.35
CA LEU A 61 -6.55 -3.32 14.71
C LEU A 61 -7.75 -4.29 14.57
N GLN A 62 -8.94 -3.86 15.00
CA GLN A 62 -10.17 -4.64 14.87
C GLN A 62 -10.59 -4.85 13.40
N ASP A 63 -10.43 -3.84 12.54
CA ASP A 63 -10.67 -3.96 11.10
C ASP A 63 -9.71 -4.96 10.45
N LEU A 64 -8.43 -4.94 10.81
CA LEU A 64 -7.45 -5.92 10.34
C LEU A 64 -7.77 -7.35 10.80
N TYR A 65 -8.25 -7.51 12.03
CA TYR A 65 -8.70 -8.80 12.57
C TYR A 65 -9.95 -9.30 11.86
N ALA A 66 -10.94 -8.43 11.64
CA ALA A 66 -12.17 -8.77 10.91
C ALA A 66 -11.90 -9.18 9.45
N LYS A 67 -10.84 -8.64 8.84
CA LYS A 67 -10.35 -9.03 7.51
C LYS A 67 -9.54 -10.32 7.50
N GLY A 68 -9.27 -10.92 8.66
CA GLY A 68 -8.46 -12.12 8.80
C GLY A 68 -6.98 -11.91 8.42
N LEU A 69 -6.51 -10.65 8.44
CA LEU A 69 -5.14 -10.29 8.07
C LEU A 69 -4.15 -10.45 9.23
N ILE A 70 -4.65 -10.59 10.46
CA ILE A 70 -3.86 -10.79 11.67
C ILE A 70 -4.48 -11.91 12.50
N ASN A 71 -3.63 -12.66 13.21
CA ASN A 71 -4.08 -13.75 14.07
C ASN A 71 -4.47 -13.23 15.48
N GLU A 72 -5.25 -14.00 16.22
CA GLU A 72 -5.72 -13.63 17.58
C GLU A 72 -4.56 -13.35 18.55
N ALA A 73 -3.46 -14.11 18.44
CA ALA A 73 -2.25 -13.90 19.24
C ALA A 73 -1.59 -12.53 18.95
N GLU A 74 -1.61 -12.08 17.69
CA GLU A 74 -1.02 -10.80 17.28
C GLU A 74 -1.93 -9.63 17.65
N TYR A 75 -3.24 -9.83 17.51
CA TYR A 75 -4.25 -8.87 17.94
C TYR A 75 -4.14 -8.58 19.45
N THR A 76 -4.05 -9.62 20.27
CA THR A 76 -3.93 -9.46 21.74
C THR A 76 -2.62 -8.82 22.17
N ALA A 77 -1.50 -9.15 21.51
CA ALA A 77 -0.21 -8.52 21.75
C ALA A 77 -0.23 -7.01 21.41
N GLN A 78 -0.75 -6.64 20.23
CA GLN A 78 -0.82 -5.24 19.80
C GLN A 78 -1.81 -4.43 20.63
N ARG A 79 -2.95 -5.01 21.02
CA ARG A 79 -3.91 -4.37 21.94
C ARG A 79 -3.26 -4.03 23.28
N THR A 80 -2.52 -4.98 23.85
CA THR A 80 -1.80 -4.76 25.12
C THR A 80 -0.73 -3.68 24.98
N ALA A 81 0.05 -3.71 23.88
CA ALA A 81 1.06 -2.70 23.62
C ALA A 81 0.46 -1.29 23.45
N ILE A 82 -0.71 -1.18 22.81
CA ILE A 82 -1.42 0.11 22.68
C ILE A 82 -1.89 0.59 24.06
N LEU A 83 -2.47 -0.30 24.88
CA LEU A 83 -2.96 0.06 26.23
C LEU A 83 -1.82 0.44 27.19
N GLN A 84 -0.64 -0.14 27.05
CA GLN A 84 0.55 0.22 27.84
C GLN A 84 1.18 1.55 27.42
N ALA A 85 0.86 2.04 26.22
CA ALA A 85 1.38 3.29 25.67
C ALA A 85 0.46 4.51 25.94
N ILE A 86 -0.65 4.30 26.68
CA ILE A 86 -1.57 5.34 27.18
C ILE A 86 -1.16 5.69 28.60
#